data_AF-A0A453PR26-F1
#
_entry.id   AF-A0A453PR26-F1
#
_cell.length_a   1.000
_cell.length_b   1.000
_cell.length_c   1.000
_cell.angle_alpha   90.00
_cell.angle_beta   90.00
_cell.angle_gamma   90.00
#
_symmetry.space_group_name_H-M   'P 1'
#
loop_
_entity.id
_entity.type
_entity.pdbx_description
1 polymer ?
#
loop_
_entity_poly.entity_id
_entity_poly.type
_entity_poly.pdbx_seq_one_letter_code
_entity_poly.pdbx_strand_id
1 'polypeptide(L)'
;VGGAGGAVVVDKAGGQAPPKTLVDWALKILDTADPDEKARLGDLAATEWLRGAIPLPYDPAQPARAPPDRPARSDAVRLLPPSQAPKLGKGGSAQSRLAMLHSLAHIESWAVDLSWDIVARFGAQLRMPRGFFDDFARVAQDEGRHFAVLSARLRELGSHYGALPAHDGLWDSAMRTSHCLLARLAVEHCVHEVSQGIRCPSNHHIKIPRWWG
;
A
#
# COMPACT_ATOMS: atom_id res chain seq x y z
N VAL A 1 34.29 -18.64 23.49
CA VAL A 1 33.02 -17.92 23.74
C VAL A 1 32.77 -17.05 22.51
N GLY A 2 31.95 -17.54 21.59
CA GLY A 2 31.67 -16.87 20.31
C GLY A 2 30.56 -15.83 20.48
N GLY A 3 30.84 -14.59 20.11
CA GLY A 3 29.84 -13.54 19.92
C GLY A 3 29.45 -13.51 18.45
N ALA A 4 28.25 -13.98 18.14
CA ALA A 4 27.69 -13.90 16.79
C ALA A 4 27.32 -12.43 16.50
N GLY A 5 28.05 -11.82 15.58
CA GLY A 5 27.69 -10.54 14.99
C GLY A 5 26.38 -10.67 14.22
N GLY A 6 25.39 -9.88 14.60
CA GLY A 6 24.18 -9.70 13.81
C GLY A 6 24.54 -9.06 12.48
N ALA A 7 24.42 -9.83 11.41
CA ALA A 7 24.64 -9.34 10.05
C ALA A 7 23.56 -8.29 9.74
N VAL A 8 23.96 -7.03 9.69
CA VAL A 8 23.17 -5.96 9.07
C VAL A 8 23.10 -6.29 7.59
N VAL A 9 21.90 -6.61 7.11
CA VAL A 9 21.64 -6.80 5.69
C VAL A 9 21.83 -5.43 5.02
N VAL A 10 22.96 -5.27 4.33
CA VAL A 10 23.26 -4.07 3.56
C VAL A 10 22.57 -4.21 2.21
N ASP A 11 21.42 -3.55 2.04
CA ASP A 11 20.72 -3.49 0.75
C ASP A 11 21.57 -2.72 -0.28
N LYS A 12 21.82 -3.36 -1.44
CA LYS A 12 22.52 -2.75 -2.58
C LYS A 12 21.57 -1.83 -3.36
N ALA A 13 21.27 -0.68 -2.77
CA ALA A 13 20.84 0.52 -3.49
C ALA A 13 21.22 1.75 -2.64
N GLY A 14 22.43 2.26 -2.88
CA GLY A 14 22.85 3.59 -2.42
C GLY A 14 22.86 3.86 -0.91
N GLY A 15 23.66 3.11 -0.13
CA GLY A 15 24.36 3.58 1.09
C GLY A 15 23.62 4.36 2.18
N GLN A 16 22.29 4.46 2.16
CA GLN A 16 21.52 5.28 3.08
C GLN A 16 21.02 4.43 4.24
N ALA A 17 21.22 4.91 5.46
CA ALA A 17 20.73 4.25 6.66
C ALA A 17 19.20 4.03 6.55
N PRO A 18 18.68 2.90 7.05
CA PRO A 18 17.24 2.65 7.01
C PRO A 18 16.47 3.76 7.72
N PRO A 19 15.25 4.09 7.25
CA PRO A 19 14.41 5.09 7.90
C PRO A 19 14.20 4.77 9.39
N LYS A 20 14.18 5.82 10.23
CA LYS A 20 14.18 5.67 11.69
C LYS A 20 12.78 5.61 12.30
N THR A 21 11.78 6.13 11.59
CA THR A 21 10.39 6.20 12.06
C THR A 21 9.45 5.56 11.04
N LEU A 22 8.26 5.17 11.48
CA LEU A 22 7.27 4.56 10.58
C LEU A 22 6.81 5.53 9.48
N VAL A 23 6.67 6.81 9.79
CA VAL A 23 6.34 7.84 8.80
C VAL A 23 7.47 7.98 7.77
N ASP A 24 8.74 7.93 8.16
CA ASP A 24 9.84 7.98 7.18
C ASP A 24 9.85 6.74 6.27
N TRP A 25 9.50 5.57 6.81
CA TRP A 25 9.27 4.37 6.01
C TRP A 25 8.11 4.55 5.03
N ALA A 26 6.98 5.08 5.50
CA ALA A 26 5.80 5.34 4.66
C ALA A 26 6.15 6.27 3.49
N LEU A 27 6.91 7.35 3.74
CA LEU A 27 7.37 8.26 2.70
C LEU A 27 8.27 7.54 1.67
N LYS A 28 9.24 6.75 2.13
CA LYS A 28 10.11 5.95 1.25
C LYS A 28 9.29 4.97 0.38
N ILE A 29 8.27 4.34 0.96
CA ILE A 29 7.39 3.40 0.24
C ILE A 29 6.57 4.14 -0.82
N LEU A 30 6.00 5.30 -0.48
CA LEU A 30 5.26 6.14 -1.43
C LEU A 30 6.13 6.64 -2.58
N ASP A 31 7.42 6.91 -2.33
CA ASP A 31 8.39 7.31 -3.36
C ASP A 31 8.94 6.13 -4.19
N THR A 32 8.62 4.89 -3.84
CA THR A 32 9.08 3.70 -4.57
C THR A 32 8.18 3.43 -5.78
N ALA A 33 8.73 3.47 -7.00
CA ALA A 33 7.95 3.31 -8.23
C ALA A 33 7.61 1.85 -8.57
N ASP A 34 8.55 0.92 -8.30
CA ASP A 34 8.35 -0.50 -8.60
C ASP A 34 7.33 -1.11 -7.62
N PRO A 35 6.25 -1.73 -8.12
CA PRO A 35 5.15 -2.17 -7.26
C PRO A 35 5.48 -3.42 -6.45
N ASP A 36 6.37 -4.29 -6.93
CA ASP A 36 6.82 -5.47 -6.17
C ASP A 36 7.76 -5.03 -5.04
N GLU A 37 8.70 -4.13 -5.32
CA GLU A 37 9.58 -3.53 -4.31
C GLU A 37 8.80 -2.70 -3.29
N LYS A 38 7.79 -1.94 -3.74
CA LYS A 38 6.88 -1.21 -2.86
C LYS A 38 6.17 -2.15 -1.89
N ALA A 39 5.60 -3.24 -2.38
CA ALA A 39 4.94 -4.24 -1.54
C ALA A 39 5.93 -4.88 -0.56
N ARG A 40 7.15 -5.21 -1.01
CA ARG A 40 8.23 -5.76 -0.16
C ARG A 40 8.64 -4.79 0.95
N LEU A 41 8.88 -3.52 0.62
CA LEU A 41 9.24 -2.49 1.60
C LEU A 41 8.10 -2.23 2.58
N GLY A 42 6.85 -2.28 2.12
CA GLY A 42 5.66 -2.20 2.96
C GLY A 42 5.58 -3.34 3.98
N ASP A 43 5.74 -4.59 3.52
CA ASP A 43 5.76 -5.76 4.40
C ASP A 43 6.90 -5.70 5.42
N LEU A 44 8.10 -5.29 4.98
CA LEU A 44 9.25 -5.09 5.86
C LEU A 44 8.93 -4.03 6.93
N ALA A 45 8.50 -2.83 6.53
CA ALA A 45 8.20 -1.75 7.46
C ALA A 45 7.10 -2.14 8.46
N ALA A 46 6.02 -2.79 8.01
CA ALA A 46 4.95 -3.27 8.87
C ALA A 46 5.46 -4.33 9.86
N THR A 47 6.25 -5.30 9.39
CA THR A 47 6.83 -6.34 10.26
C THR A 47 7.75 -5.74 11.32
N GLU A 48 8.66 -4.85 10.92
CA GLU A 48 9.59 -4.15 11.81
C GLU A 48 8.86 -3.27 12.84
N TRP A 49 7.77 -2.61 12.43
CA TRP A 49 6.93 -1.81 13.32
C TRP A 49 6.16 -2.65 14.34
N LEU A 50 5.48 -3.69 13.86
CA LEU A 50 4.63 -4.55 14.69
C LEU A 50 5.45 -5.34 15.71
N ARG A 51 6.71 -5.69 15.39
CA ARG A 51 7.66 -6.31 16.33
C ARG A 51 8.39 -5.32 17.24
N GLY A 52 8.17 -4.02 17.06
CA GLY A 52 8.76 -2.96 17.89
C GLY A 52 10.21 -2.58 17.54
N ALA A 53 10.74 -3.03 16.41
CA ALA A 53 12.07 -2.66 15.95
C ALA A 53 12.13 -1.23 15.39
N ILE A 54 11.01 -0.71 14.89
CA ILE A 54 10.81 0.73 14.63
C ILE A 54 10.18 1.33 15.90
N PRO A 55 10.93 2.11 16.71
CA PRO A 55 10.50 2.49 18.05
C PRO A 55 9.50 3.65 18.06
N LEU A 56 9.49 4.47 17.02
CA LEU A 56 8.72 5.72 16.97
C LEU A 56 7.87 5.77 15.70
N PRO A 57 6.60 6.20 15.79
CA PRO A 57 5.78 6.40 14.60
C PRO A 57 6.28 7.60 13.78
N TYR A 58 6.73 8.66 14.45
CA TYR A 58 7.31 9.88 13.87
C TYR A 58 8.24 10.55 14.90
N ASP A 59 9.13 11.42 14.44
CA ASP A 59 10.00 12.23 15.31
C ASP A 59 9.28 13.52 15.74
N PRO A 60 8.96 13.72 17.04
CA PRO A 60 8.27 14.91 17.50
C PRO A 60 9.15 16.18 17.45
N ALA A 61 10.47 16.05 17.32
CA ALA A 61 11.39 17.17 17.23
C ALA A 61 11.55 17.69 15.78
N GLN A 62 11.05 16.95 14.79
CA GLN A 62 11.11 17.33 13.39
C GLN A 62 9.73 17.77 12.87
N PRO A 63 9.67 18.76 11.96
CA PRO A 63 8.41 19.11 11.32
C PRO A 63 7.91 17.93 10.50
N ALA A 64 6.60 17.71 10.51
CA ALA A 64 5.97 16.68 9.69
C ALA A 64 6.28 16.95 8.21
N ARG A 65 6.87 15.96 7.52
CA ARG A 65 7.07 16.01 6.07
C ARG A 65 5.78 15.60 5.39
N ALA A 66 5.31 16.43 4.46
CA ALA A 66 4.15 16.08 3.66
C ALA A 66 4.49 14.90 2.74
N PRO A 67 3.64 13.86 2.67
CA PRO A 67 3.76 12.84 1.64
C PRO A 67 3.54 13.44 0.24
N PRO A 68 4.05 12.79 -0.81
CA PRO A 68 3.83 13.25 -2.17
C PRO A 68 2.33 13.29 -2.49
N ASP A 69 1.93 14.16 -3.42
CA ASP A 69 0.53 14.23 -3.87
C ASP A 69 0.11 12.90 -4.53
N ARG A 70 1.05 12.25 -5.23
CA ARG A 70 0.82 10.92 -5.80
C ARG A 70 1.97 9.98 -5.45
N PRO A 71 1.69 8.70 -5.16
CA PRO A 71 2.73 7.72 -4.96
C PRO A 71 3.44 7.52 -6.30
N ALA A 72 4.73 7.28 -6.24
CA ALA A 72 5.49 6.88 -7.40
C ALA A 72 4.90 5.60 -8.00
N ARG A 73 4.87 5.54 -9.32
CA ARG A 73 4.44 4.39 -10.12
C ARG A 73 5.44 4.18 -11.24
N SER A 74 5.70 2.92 -11.56
CA SER A 74 6.53 2.54 -12.71
C SER A 74 5.89 3.04 -14.02
N ASP A 75 6.73 3.45 -14.97
CA ASP A 75 6.32 3.89 -16.33
C ASP A 75 5.52 2.81 -17.08
N ALA A 76 5.69 1.54 -16.70
CA ALA A 76 4.92 0.43 -17.26
C ALA A 76 3.42 0.51 -16.91
N VAL A 77 3.03 1.21 -15.84
CA VAL A 77 1.63 1.35 -15.44
C VAL A 77 1.00 2.50 -16.22
N ARG A 78 0.38 2.18 -17.36
CA ARG A 78 -0.36 3.17 -18.15
C ARG A 78 -1.72 3.48 -17.52
N LEU A 79 -1.86 4.70 -17.00
CA LEU A 79 -3.11 5.21 -16.45
C LEU A 79 -3.92 5.92 -17.55
N LEU A 80 -5.18 5.54 -17.71
CA LEU A 80 -6.13 6.16 -18.63
C LEU A 80 -7.21 6.93 -17.86
N PRO A 81 -7.77 8.00 -18.46
CA PRO A 81 -8.97 8.64 -17.94
C PRO A 81 -10.12 7.62 -17.83
N PRO A 82 -11.06 7.78 -16.88
CA PRO A 82 -12.19 6.86 -16.70
C PRO A 82 -13.01 6.62 -17.98
N SER A 83 -13.09 7.62 -18.86
CA SER A 83 -13.82 7.55 -20.14
C SER A 83 -13.15 6.65 -21.20
N GLN A 84 -11.90 6.23 -20.99
CA GLN A 84 -11.11 5.41 -21.92
C GLN A 84 -10.78 4.02 -21.33
N ALA A 85 -11.28 3.70 -20.14
CA ALA A 85 -11.03 2.41 -19.51
C ALA A 85 -11.70 1.27 -20.30
N PRO A 86 -10.98 0.16 -20.59
CA PRO A 86 -11.58 -1.02 -21.20
C PRO A 86 -12.69 -1.57 -20.30
N LYS A 87 -13.86 -1.91 -20.88
CA LYS A 87 -14.92 -2.60 -20.13
C LYS A 87 -14.41 -3.98 -19.69
N LEU A 88 -14.49 -4.28 -18.40
CA LEU A 88 -14.25 -5.64 -17.92
C LEU A 88 -15.29 -6.59 -18.55
N GLY A 89 -14.81 -7.60 -19.28
CA GLY A 89 -15.66 -8.67 -19.80
C GLY A 89 -16.19 -9.59 -18.68
N LYS A 90 -17.16 -10.45 -19.00
CA LYS A 90 -17.82 -11.36 -18.03
C LYS A 90 -16.94 -12.55 -17.54
N GLY A 91 -15.62 -12.50 -17.64
CA GLY A 91 -14.71 -13.56 -17.19
C GLY A 91 -14.67 -14.87 -17.99
N GLY A 92 -15.46 -14.98 -19.07
CA GLY A 92 -15.56 -16.21 -19.87
C GLY A 92 -14.31 -16.53 -20.71
N SER A 93 -13.58 -15.52 -21.19
CA SER A 93 -12.37 -15.69 -22.00
C SER A 93 -11.08 -15.56 -21.18
N ALA A 94 -9.98 -16.18 -21.64
CA ALA A 94 -8.67 -16.05 -21.00
C ALA A 94 -8.23 -14.57 -20.86
N GLN A 95 -8.47 -13.76 -21.90
CA GLN A 95 -8.21 -12.32 -21.88
C GLN A 95 -9.05 -11.59 -20.82
N SER A 96 -10.34 -11.93 -20.67
CA SER A 96 -11.18 -11.32 -19.64
C SER A 96 -10.75 -11.70 -18.22
N ARG A 97 -10.24 -12.93 -18.01
CA ARG A 97 -9.65 -13.34 -16.73
C ARG A 97 -8.36 -12.60 -16.41
N LEU A 98 -7.49 -12.40 -17.40
CA LEU A 98 -6.29 -11.57 -17.24
C LEU A 98 -6.65 -10.13 -16.88
N ALA A 99 -7.65 -9.53 -17.55
CA ALA A 99 -8.11 -8.18 -17.25
C ALA A 99 -8.68 -8.05 -15.82
N MET A 100 -9.44 -9.05 -15.36
CA MET A 100 -9.92 -9.08 -13.97
C MET A 100 -8.78 -9.19 -12.96
N LEU A 101 -7.83 -10.13 -13.17
CA LEU A 101 -6.68 -10.29 -12.28
C LEU A 101 -5.81 -9.04 -12.23
N HIS A 102 -5.59 -8.39 -13.38
CA HIS A 102 -4.84 -7.13 -13.46
C HIS A 102 -5.56 -6.01 -12.73
N SER A 103 -6.88 -5.89 -12.90
CA SER A 103 -7.69 -4.88 -12.19
C SER A 103 -7.64 -5.10 -10.67
N LEU A 104 -7.75 -6.35 -10.21
CA LEU A 104 -7.60 -6.68 -8.79
C LEU A 104 -6.22 -6.31 -8.28
N ALA A 105 -5.14 -6.72 -8.97
CA ALA A 105 -3.78 -6.35 -8.59
C ALA A 105 -3.60 -4.82 -8.51
N HIS A 106 -4.27 -4.08 -9.41
CA HIS A 106 -4.26 -2.63 -9.37
C HIS A 106 -4.94 -2.07 -8.13
N ILE A 107 -6.11 -2.61 -7.75
CA ILE A 107 -6.82 -2.21 -6.53
C ILE A 107 -5.96 -2.51 -5.29
N GLU A 108 -5.38 -3.71 -5.17
CA GLU A 108 -4.54 -4.04 -3.99
C GLU A 108 -3.30 -3.14 -3.92
N SER A 109 -2.68 -2.84 -5.07
CA SER A 109 -1.54 -1.91 -5.12
C SER A 109 -1.92 -0.49 -4.68
N TRP A 110 -3.14 -0.03 -4.99
CA TRP A 110 -3.66 1.23 -4.47
C TRP A 110 -3.97 1.17 -2.98
N ALA A 111 -4.47 0.05 -2.47
CA ALA A 111 -4.75 -0.11 -1.05
C ALA A 111 -3.46 0.03 -0.22
N VAL A 112 -2.35 -0.58 -0.66
CA VAL A 112 -1.02 -0.39 -0.07
C VAL A 112 -0.66 1.11 0.00
N ASP A 113 -0.78 1.82 -1.12
CA ASP A 113 -0.46 3.25 -1.17
C ASP A 113 -1.37 4.09 -0.25
N LEU A 114 -2.67 3.78 -0.20
CA LEU A 114 -3.62 4.49 0.64
C LEU A 114 -3.32 4.31 2.13
N SER A 115 -2.98 3.09 2.57
CA SER A 115 -2.63 2.82 3.96
C SER A 115 -1.37 3.59 4.37
N TRP A 116 -0.33 3.61 3.54
CA TRP A 116 0.89 4.37 3.83
C TRP A 116 0.70 5.88 3.73
N ASP A 117 -0.13 6.37 2.79
CA ASP A 117 -0.51 7.78 2.73
C ASP A 117 -1.26 8.21 3.99
N ILE A 118 -2.17 7.39 4.51
CA ILE A 118 -2.89 7.70 5.76
C ILE A 118 -1.90 7.82 6.94
N VAL A 119 -0.96 6.88 7.04
CA VAL A 119 0.10 6.90 8.06
C VAL A 119 0.94 8.17 7.96
N ALA A 120 1.44 8.50 6.76
CA ALA A 120 2.33 9.63 6.54
C ALA A 120 1.61 10.98 6.69
N ARG A 121 0.38 11.09 6.17
CA ARG A 121 -0.36 12.35 6.07
C ARG A 121 -1.02 12.74 7.39
N PHE A 122 -1.63 11.80 8.09
CA PHE A 122 -2.45 12.11 9.27
C PHE A 122 -1.79 11.75 10.60
N GLY A 123 -0.88 10.77 10.61
CA GLY A 123 -0.33 10.21 11.84
C GLY A 123 0.30 11.25 12.76
N ALA A 124 1.27 12.02 12.24
CA ALA A 124 1.94 13.07 13.00
C ALA A 124 1.03 14.31 13.17
N GLN A 125 0.36 14.74 12.10
CA GLN A 125 -0.44 15.96 12.08
C GLN A 125 -1.58 15.94 13.12
N LEU A 126 -2.25 14.80 13.27
CA LEU A 126 -3.37 14.63 14.21
C LEU A 126 -2.95 14.01 15.54
N ARG A 127 -1.64 13.78 15.75
CA ARG A 127 -1.08 13.14 16.95
C ARG A 127 -1.76 11.79 17.25
N MET A 128 -1.90 10.96 16.23
CA MET A 128 -2.62 9.70 16.35
C MET A 128 -1.92 8.74 17.35
N PRO A 129 -2.69 7.90 18.07
CA PRO A 129 -2.12 6.92 18.99
C PRO A 129 -1.43 5.77 18.22
N ARG A 130 -0.57 5.01 18.90
CA ARG A 130 0.12 3.83 18.30
C ARG A 130 -0.85 2.85 17.62
N GLY A 131 -2.03 2.62 18.19
CA GLY A 131 -3.04 1.72 17.61
C GLY A 131 -3.47 2.09 16.18
N PHE A 132 -3.50 3.39 15.84
CA PHE A 132 -3.76 3.84 14.47
C PHE A 132 -2.69 3.33 13.50
N PHE A 133 -1.42 3.46 13.88
CA PHE A 133 -0.30 2.99 13.06
C PHE A 133 -0.26 1.47 12.97
N ASP A 134 -0.54 0.76 14.07
CA ASP A 134 -0.62 -0.70 14.09
C ASP A 134 -1.68 -1.21 13.11
N ASP A 135 -2.87 -0.58 13.10
CA ASP A 135 -3.96 -0.97 12.21
C ASP A 135 -3.59 -0.76 10.74
N PHE A 136 -3.10 0.43 10.35
CA PHE A 136 -2.74 0.70 8.95
C PHE A 136 -1.51 -0.09 8.48
N ALA A 137 -0.54 -0.37 9.36
CA ALA A 137 0.58 -1.24 9.03
C ALA A 137 0.11 -2.67 8.68
N ARG A 138 -0.87 -3.21 9.41
CA ARG A 138 -1.46 -4.53 9.13
C ARG A 138 -2.23 -4.54 7.82
N VAL A 139 -3.04 -3.51 7.59
CA VAL A 139 -3.79 -3.36 6.34
C VAL A 139 -2.82 -3.32 5.15
N ALA A 140 -1.80 -2.46 5.21
CA ALA A 140 -0.79 -2.38 4.16
C ALA A 140 -0.08 -3.72 3.90
N GLN A 141 0.22 -4.46 4.96
CA GLN A 141 0.85 -5.78 4.86
C GLN A 141 -0.06 -6.81 4.18
N ASP A 142 -1.33 -6.88 4.57
CA ASP A 142 -2.30 -7.81 3.98
C ASP A 142 -2.53 -7.52 2.49
N GLU A 143 -2.71 -6.24 2.13
CA GLU A 143 -2.94 -5.87 0.73
C GLU A 143 -1.67 -5.99 -0.12
N GLY A 144 -0.49 -5.78 0.46
CA GLY A 144 0.79 -6.08 -0.19
C GLY A 144 0.94 -7.57 -0.52
N ARG A 145 0.52 -8.46 0.40
CA ARG A 145 0.49 -9.90 0.15
C ARG A 145 -0.51 -10.28 -0.95
N HIS A 146 -1.72 -9.69 -0.94
CA HIS A 146 -2.70 -9.94 -1.99
C HIS A 146 -2.19 -9.50 -3.37
N PHE A 147 -1.59 -8.31 -3.44
CA PHE A 147 -0.91 -7.84 -4.64
C PHE A 147 0.14 -8.83 -5.13
N ALA A 148 1.03 -9.31 -4.25
CA ALA A 148 2.10 -10.23 -4.62
C ALA A 148 1.56 -11.55 -5.22
N VAL A 149 0.49 -12.11 -4.63
CA VAL A 149 -0.17 -13.32 -5.14
C VAL A 149 -0.78 -13.08 -6.52
N LEU A 150 -1.49 -11.97 -6.72
CA LEU A 150 -2.10 -11.63 -8.01
C LEU A 150 -1.05 -11.34 -9.08
N SER A 151 0.01 -10.61 -8.72
CA SER A 151 1.15 -10.30 -9.58
C SER A 151 1.86 -11.58 -10.04
N ALA A 152 2.12 -12.51 -9.12
CA ALA A 152 2.66 -13.83 -9.46
C ALA A 152 1.74 -14.60 -10.42
N ARG A 153 0.42 -14.59 -10.16
CA ARG A 153 -0.55 -15.28 -11.01
C ARG A 153 -0.62 -14.69 -12.42
N LEU A 154 -0.48 -13.38 -12.58
CA LEU A 154 -0.39 -12.74 -13.90
C LEU A 154 0.83 -13.25 -14.68
N ARG A 155 1.99 -13.37 -14.02
CA ARG A 155 3.23 -13.90 -14.63
C ARG A 155 3.08 -15.35 -15.07
N GLU A 156 2.47 -16.21 -14.25
CA GLU A 156 2.17 -17.60 -14.61
C GLU A 156 1.28 -17.72 -15.87
N LEU A 157 0.42 -16.74 -16.11
CA LEU A 157 -0.46 -16.68 -17.27
C LEU A 157 0.16 -15.92 -18.46
N GLY A 158 1.46 -15.59 -18.41
CA GLY A 158 2.18 -14.92 -19.49
C GLY A 158 1.92 -13.41 -19.60
N SER A 159 1.42 -12.78 -18.53
CA SER A 159 1.19 -11.34 -18.43
C SER A 159 1.98 -10.74 -17.26
N HIS A 160 1.79 -9.46 -16.96
CA HIS A 160 2.38 -8.80 -15.80
C HIS A 160 1.52 -7.62 -15.35
N TYR A 161 1.72 -7.17 -14.11
CA TYR A 161 1.10 -5.94 -13.64
C TYR A 161 1.64 -4.73 -14.43
N GLY A 162 0.74 -3.85 -14.88
CA GLY A 162 1.04 -2.79 -15.84
C GLY A 162 0.85 -3.15 -17.32
N ALA A 163 0.73 -4.45 -17.68
CA ALA A 163 0.55 -4.87 -19.07
C ALA A 163 -0.76 -4.38 -19.72
N LEU A 164 -1.78 -4.11 -18.90
CA LEU A 164 -3.05 -3.53 -19.32
C LEU A 164 -3.18 -2.11 -18.75
N PRO A 165 -3.86 -1.20 -19.48
CA PRO A 165 -4.15 0.11 -18.94
C PRO A 165 -5.12 0.00 -17.75
N ALA A 166 -4.91 0.85 -16.76
CA ALA A 166 -5.78 0.97 -15.60
C ALA A 166 -6.29 2.41 -15.45
N HIS A 167 -7.27 2.64 -14.58
CA HIS A 167 -7.79 3.98 -14.34
C HIS A 167 -7.27 4.56 -13.02
N ASP A 168 -7.18 5.89 -12.96
CA ASP A 168 -6.69 6.62 -11.77
C ASP A 168 -7.82 7.13 -10.85
N GLY A 169 -9.08 6.82 -11.17
CA GLY A 169 -10.25 7.45 -10.52
C GLY A 169 -10.34 7.22 -9.01
N LEU A 170 -9.71 6.15 -8.51
CA LEU A 170 -9.61 5.89 -7.07
C LEU A 170 -8.69 6.92 -6.39
N TRP A 171 -7.52 7.18 -6.96
CA TRP A 171 -6.60 8.15 -6.37
C TRP A 171 -7.04 9.58 -6.59
N ASP A 172 -7.73 9.88 -7.68
CA ASP A 172 -8.40 11.18 -7.84
C ASP A 172 -9.40 11.43 -6.70
N SER A 173 -10.11 10.39 -6.26
CA SER A 173 -11.01 10.47 -5.11
C SER A 173 -10.24 10.63 -3.81
N ALA A 174 -9.13 9.92 -3.65
CA ALA A 174 -8.22 10.08 -2.52
C ALA A 174 -7.67 11.51 -2.44
N MET A 175 -7.15 12.06 -3.54
CA MET A 175 -6.62 13.42 -3.62
C MET A 175 -7.63 14.48 -3.18
N ARG A 176 -8.88 14.35 -3.64
CA ARG A 176 -9.97 15.26 -3.23
C ARG A 176 -10.27 15.20 -1.74
N THR A 177 -9.96 14.09 -1.06
CA THR A 177 -10.19 13.90 0.38
C THR A 177 -8.93 14.03 1.24
N SER A 178 -7.79 14.42 0.65
CA SER A 178 -6.47 14.51 1.34
C SER A 178 -6.44 15.41 2.57
N HIS A 179 -7.37 16.35 2.69
CA HIS A 179 -7.47 17.30 3.78
C HIS A 179 -8.34 16.82 4.96
N CYS A 180 -9.00 15.66 4.85
CA CYS A 180 -9.93 15.16 5.85
C CYS A 180 -9.75 13.66 6.09
N LEU A 181 -9.30 13.29 7.30
CA LEU A 181 -9.09 11.89 7.67
C LEU A 181 -10.37 11.06 7.48
N LEU A 182 -11.53 11.53 7.96
CA LEU A 182 -12.80 10.80 7.81
C LEU A 182 -13.14 10.51 6.34
N ALA A 183 -12.96 11.50 5.47
CA ALA A 183 -13.22 11.34 4.05
C ALA A 183 -12.18 10.40 3.40
N ARG A 184 -10.94 10.38 3.88
CA ARG A 184 -9.92 9.45 3.41
C ARG A 184 -10.21 8.00 3.86
N LEU A 185 -10.70 7.82 5.08
CA LEU A 185 -11.13 6.51 5.58
C LEU A 185 -12.32 5.96 4.80
N ALA A 186 -13.25 6.82 4.37
CA ALA A 186 -14.35 6.40 3.51
C ALA A 186 -13.83 5.87 2.15
N VAL A 187 -12.84 6.55 1.54
CA VAL A 187 -12.20 6.07 0.31
C VAL A 187 -11.49 4.73 0.55
N GLU A 188 -10.75 4.62 1.66
CA GLU A 188 -10.07 3.38 2.05
C GLU A 188 -11.07 2.22 2.25
N HIS A 189 -12.19 2.46 2.94
CA HIS A 189 -13.21 1.44 3.16
C HIS A 189 -13.84 0.98 1.84
N CYS A 190 -14.15 1.90 0.92
CA CYS A 190 -14.67 1.53 -0.39
C CYS A 190 -13.69 0.64 -1.17
N VAL A 191 -12.38 0.88 -1.06
CA VAL A 191 -11.35 0.03 -1.70
C VAL A 191 -11.36 -1.37 -1.11
N HIS A 192 -11.37 -1.46 0.22
CA HIS A 192 -11.40 -2.74 0.91
C HIS A 192 -12.66 -3.52 0.59
N GLU A 193 -13.83 -2.90 0.60
CA GLU A 193 -15.09 -3.58 0.27
C GLU A 193 -15.07 -4.20 -1.14
N VAL A 194 -14.51 -3.48 -2.12
CA VAL A 194 -14.37 -3.97 -3.50
C VAL A 194 -13.40 -5.16 -3.56
N SER A 195 -12.25 -5.09 -2.90
CA SER A 195 -11.31 -6.20 -2.88
C SER A 195 -11.85 -7.41 -2.11
N GLN A 196 -12.50 -7.20 -0.95
CA GLN A 196 -13.02 -8.27 -0.10
C GLN A 196 -14.21 -9.01 -0.73
N GLY A 197 -15.09 -8.32 -1.46
CA GLY A 197 -16.23 -8.94 -2.13
C GLY A 197 -15.87 -9.94 -3.24
N ILE A 198 -14.61 -9.94 -3.70
CA ILE A 198 -14.11 -10.79 -4.79
C ILE A 198 -13.11 -11.85 -4.26
N ARG A 199 -12.64 -11.73 -3.01
CA ARG A 199 -11.77 -12.70 -2.34
C ARG A 199 -12.57 -13.90 -1.80
N CYS A 200 -11.92 -15.08 -1.74
CA CYS A 200 -12.43 -16.23 -0.98
C CYS A 200 -12.53 -15.81 0.51
N PRO A 201 -13.61 -16.12 1.25
CA PRO A 201 -13.87 -15.51 2.55
C PRO A 201 -12.78 -15.90 3.55
N SER A 202 -11.87 -14.97 3.82
CA SER A 202 -10.96 -15.06 4.96
C SER A 202 -11.50 -14.17 6.07
N ASN A 203 -11.44 -14.70 7.29
CA ASN A 203 -12.24 -14.31 8.44
C ASN A 203 -11.73 -13.01 9.13
N HIS A 204 -11.44 -11.96 8.37
CA HIS A 204 -11.01 -10.67 8.91
C HIS A 204 -12.12 -9.62 8.72
N HIS A 205 -13.12 -9.69 9.60
CA HIS A 205 -14.01 -8.57 9.84
C HIS A 205 -13.18 -7.36 10.26
N ILE A 206 -13.33 -6.23 9.56
CA ILE A 206 -12.91 -4.91 10.04
C ILE A 206 -13.65 -4.68 11.35
N LYS A 207 -12.98 -4.93 12.47
CA LYS A 207 -13.44 -4.51 13.79
C LYS A 207 -13.32 -3.00 13.82
N ILE A 208 -14.30 -2.31 14.40
CA ILE A 208 -14.24 -0.87 14.68
C ILE A 208 -12.84 -0.55 15.19
N PRO A 209 -12.09 0.36 14.54
CA PRO A 209 -10.69 0.56 14.86
C PRO A 209 -10.53 0.91 16.34
N ARG A 210 -9.58 0.28 17.03
CA ARG A 210 -9.45 0.39 18.50
C ARG A 210 -9.09 1.81 18.97
N TRP A 211 -8.67 2.67 18.05
CA TRP A 211 -8.35 4.08 18.28
C TRP A 211 -9.55 5.02 18.03
N TRP A 212 -10.73 4.49 17.66
CA TRP A 212 -11.96 5.26 17.41
C TRP A 212 -12.75 5.58 18.70
N GLY A 213 -12.12 5.51 19.87
CA GLY A 213 -12.75 5.75 21.17
C GLY A 213 -11.75 6.11 22.25
#